data_AF-A0A0A2VIA6-F1
#
_entry.id   AF-A0A0A2VIA6-F1
#
_cell.length_a   1.000
_cell.length_b   1.000
_cell.length_c   1.000
_cell.angle_alpha   90.00
_cell.angle_beta   90.00
_cell.angle_gamma   90.00
#
_symmetry.space_group_name_H-M   'P 1'
#
loop_
_entity.id
_entity.type
_entity.pdbx_description
1 polymer ?
#
loop_
_entity_poly.entity_id
_entity_poly.type
_entity_poly.pdbx_seq_one_letter_code
_entity_poly.pdbx_strand_id
1 'polypeptide(L)'
;MQVNVGKGGPAHETALNLAFERKTDILLIQEPWIHRNLSQRISKKHPAFNCFAPIEKWDRKPRVLTYVHKHPQIHAHAVPGPWAENRDIHMLHIQAWGLQLQTVNIYNAPPGAEDPGQGVGCLLSWSVPALPLLLAGDLNIKHPVWQPGVPPSRWAEPFLQWTMNFNFTLTMDPDTPTRTIQRRRARLGYADDLGLLSAGTTLEGNVVTLQEDFKLLNDWASKEGLTFDFAKTEIAHFTRRRTLSNPSIDLETTSGTHSITAKAVKSSIRYLGIWLDRKLSFKKHVETMAAKARQVSNGIRALSNTARGAPVQLLRQSIQACVLSVLCYGAEAWWPGATRMEKGKEISN
;
A
#
# COMPACT_ATOMS: atom_id res chain seq x y z
N MET A 1 -9.52 -9.35 2.40
CA MET A 1 -9.12 -7.93 2.35
C MET A 1 -9.51 -7.35 1.00
N GLN A 2 -9.94 -6.09 0.96
CA GLN A 2 -10.20 -5.36 -0.29
C GLN A 2 -9.50 -3.99 -0.25
N VAL A 3 -8.94 -3.54 -1.38
CA VAL A 3 -8.37 -2.20 -1.50
C VAL A 3 -8.32 -1.70 -2.95
N ASN A 4 -8.67 -0.43 -3.15
CA ASN A 4 -8.38 0.29 -4.39
C ASN A 4 -6.97 0.94 -4.30
N VAL A 5 -6.07 0.57 -5.22
CA VAL A 5 -4.65 1.04 -5.20
C VAL A 5 -4.37 2.15 -6.21
N GLY A 6 -5.39 2.66 -6.91
CA GLY A 6 -5.31 3.84 -7.78
C GLY A 6 -4.25 3.75 -8.88
N LYS A 7 -4.00 2.54 -9.40
CA LYS A 7 -2.99 2.19 -10.39
C LYS A 7 -1.54 2.42 -9.92
N GLY A 8 -1.31 2.65 -8.62
CA GLY A 8 -0.01 2.93 -8.04
C GLY A 8 0.82 1.65 -7.81
N GLY A 9 2.03 1.59 -8.36
CA GLY A 9 2.93 0.45 -8.16
C GLY A 9 3.29 0.19 -6.70
N PRO A 10 3.79 1.20 -5.95
CA PRO A 10 4.11 1.04 -4.52
C PRO A 10 2.88 0.70 -3.67
N ALA A 11 1.76 1.38 -3.91
CA ALA A 11 0.48 1.11 -3.25
C ALA A 11 0.04 -0.36 -3.40
N HIS A 12 0.14 -0.89 -4.63
CA HIS A 12 -0.21 -2.27 -4.94
C HIS A 12 0.73 -3.26 -4.23
N GLU A 13 2.01 -2.96 -4.16
CA GLU A 13 3.00 -3.79 -3.46
C GLU A 13 2.80 -3.78 -1.94
N THR A 14 2.56 -2.61 -1.34
CA THR A 14 2.20 -2.49 0.08
C THR A 14 0.94 -3.27 0.41
N ALA A 15 -0.09 -3.23 -0.46
CA ALA A 15 -1.32 -4.00 -0.25
C ALA A 15 -1.05 -5.51 -0.20
N LEU A 16 -0.17 -6.03 -1.06
CA LEU A 16 0.21 -7.44 -1.08
C LEU A 16 0.96 -7.86 0.18
N ASN A 17 1.93 -7.05 0.62
CA ASN A 17 2.70 -7.33 1.84
C ASN A 17 1.81 -7.25 3.09
N LEU A 18 0.94 -6.25 3.18
CA LEU A 18 -0.01 -6.12 4.29
C LEU A 18 -1.00 -7.29 4.33
N ALA A 19 -1.48 -7.75 3.17
CA ALA A 19 -2.33 -8.93 3.10
C ALA A 19 -1.60 -10.19 3.60
N PHE A 20 -0.33 -10.36 3.25
CA PHE A 20 0.51 -11.45 3.74
C PHE A 20 0.69 -11.39 5.27
N GLU A 21 1.09 -10.24 5.80
CA GLU A 21 1.31 -10.04 7.25
C GLU A 21 0.03 -10.28 8.05
N ARG A 22 -1.13 -9.85 7.53
CA ARG A 22 -2.43 -10.08 8.14
C ARG A 22 -2.98 -11.48 7.93
N LYS A 23 -2.21 -12.41 7.34
CA LYS A 23 -2.65 -13.77 6.99
C LYS A 23 -3.97 -13.77 6.21
N THR A 24 -4.10 -12.84 5.27
CA THR A 24 -5.30 -12.72 4.44
C THR A 24 -5.33 -13.83 3.40
N ASP A 25 -6.43 -14.57 3.33
CA ASP A 25 -6.59 -15.62 2.31
C ASP A 25 -6.98 -15.08 0.94
N ILE A 26 -7.84 -14.04 0.89
CA ILE A 26 -8.35 -13.45 -0.35
C ILE A 26 -8.14 -11.93 -0.33
N LEU A 27 -7.39 -11.42 -1.29
CA LEU A 27 -7.13 -10.00 -1.50
C LEU A 27 -7.74 -9.53 -2.83
N LEU A 28 -8.67 -8.58 -2.75
CA LEU A 28 -9.39 -8.02 -3.87
C LEU A 28 -8.84 -6.62 -4.20
N ILE A 29 -8.08 -6.51 -5.28
CA ILE A 29 -7.48 -5.24 -5.73
C ILE A 29 -8.36 -4.61 -6.81
N GLN A 30 -8.71 -3.33 -6.61
CA GLN A 30 -9.27 -2.47 -7.65
C GLN A 30 -8.23 -1.45 -8.12
N GLU A 31 -8.34 -1.05 -9.38
CA GLU A 31 -7.37 -0.22 -10.08
C GLU A 31 -5.92 -0.70 -9.88
N PRO A 32 -5.59 -1.96 -10.24
CA PRO A 32 -4.24 -2.49 -10.08
C PRO A 32 -3.22 -1.70 -10.89
N TRP A 33 -1.98 -1.64 -10.40
CA TRP A 33 -0.85 -1.26 -11.26
C TRP A 33 -0.65 -2.33 -12.34
N ILE A 34 -0.67 -1.92 -13.60
CA ILE A 34 -0.44 -2.78 -14.76
C ILE A 34 0.70 -2.19 -15.58
N HIS A 35 1.66 -3.02 -15.98
CA HIS A 35 2.78 -2.63 -16.82
C HIS A 35 2.31 -2.07 -18.17
N ARG A 36 3.10 -1.18 -18.79
CA ARG A 36 2.73 -0.51 -20.05
C ARG A 36 2.54 -1.47 -21.21
N ASN A 37 3.39 -2.50 -21.30
CA ASN A 37 3.28 -3.50 -22.34
C ASN A 37 2.27 -4.57 -21.94
N LEU A 38 1.05 -4.45 -22.45
CA LEU A 38 -0.05 -5.34 -22.05
C LEU A 38 0.11 -6.77 -22.57
N SER A 39 0.83 -6.97 -23.69
CA SER A 39 1.08 -8.32 -24.21
C SER A 39 1.89 -9.20 -23.25
N GLN A 40 2.67 -8.58 -22.36
CA GLN A 40 3.44 -9.28 -21.32
C GLN A 40 2.61 -9.69 -20.10
N ARG A 41 1.40 -9.13 -19.93
CA ARG A 41 0.49 -9.42 -18.81
C ARG A 41 1.16 -9.28 -17.43
N ILE A 42 1.93 -8.20 -17.27
CA ILE A 42 2.70 -7.94 -16.05
C ILE A 42 1.91 -7.01 -15.12
N SER A 43 1.72 -7.48 -13.90
CA SER A 43 1.24 -6.74 -12.73
C SER A 43 2.14 -7.07 -11.54
N LYS A 44 1.86 -6.50 -10.36
CA LYS A 44 2.54 -6.89 -9.13
C LYS A 44 2.19 -8.35 -8.79
N LYS A 45 3.19 -9.09 -8.34
CA LYS A 45 3.09 -10.48 -7.90
C LYS A 45 3.67 -10.57 -6.50
N HIS A 46 3.19 -11.54 -5.73
CA HIS A 46 3.74 -11.84 -4.42
C HIS A 46 3.87 -13.36 -4.27
N PRO A 47 4.99 -13.89 -3.74
CA PRO A 47 5.24 -15.33 -3.69
C PRO A 47 4.13 -16.13 -3.01
N ALA A 48 3.50 -15.56 -1.98
CA ALA A 48 2.42 -16.20 -1.22
C ALA A 48 1.05 -16.22 -1.92
N PHE A 49 0.87 -15.53 -3.07
CA PHE A 49 -0.46 -15.39 -3.69
C PHE A 49 -0.47 -15.85 -5.16
N ASN A 50 -1.56 -16.50 -5.55
CA ASN A 50 -1.95 -16.70 -6.95
C ASN A 50 -2.74 -15.48 -7.42
N CYS A 51 -2.37 -14.91 -8.56
CA CYS A 51 -3.04 -13.74 -9.14
C CYS A 51 -3.99 -14.15 -10.26
N PHE A 52 -5.23 -13.69 -10.18
CA PHE A 52 -6.29 -13.98 -11.14
C PHE A 52 -6.79 -12.68 -11.77
N ALA A 53 -6.82 -12.62 -13.10
CA ALA A 53 -7.27 -11.47 -13.87
C ALA A 53 -8.63 -11.75 -14.55
N PRO A 54 -9.51 -10.74 -14.68
CA PRO A 54 -10.84 -10.88 -15.28
C PRO A 54 -10.82 -11.24 -16.77
N ILE A 55 -9.73 -10.92 -17.44
CA ILE A 55 -9.58 -11.04 -18.89
C ILE A 55 -8.26 -11.76 -19.21
N GLU A 56 -8.30 -12.68 -20.16
CA GLU A 56 -7.12 -13.48 -20.52
C GLU A 56 -6.18 -12.71 -21.44
N LYS A 57 -6.78 -12.00 -22.41
CA LYS A 57 -6.09 -11.10 -23.33
C LYS A 57 -6.16 -9.69 -22.76
N TRP A 58 -5.00 -9.11 -22.44
CA TRP A 58 -4.94 -7.72 -21.99
C TRP A 58 -4.82 -6.80 -23.21
N ASP A 59 -5.87 -6.74 -24.04
CA ASP A 59 -6.03 -5.67 -25.03
C ASP A 59 -6.26 -4.32 -24.34
N ARG A 60 -6.96 -4.36 -23.20
CA ARG A 60 -7.16 -3.27 -22.25
C ARG A 60 -6.62 -3.65 -20.87
N LYS A 61 -6.34 -2.66 -20.02
CA LYS A 61 -5.83 -2.91 -18.65
C LYS A 61 -6.94 -3.52 -17.77
N PRO A 62 -6.76 -4.68 -17.13
CA PRO A 62 -7.68 -5.11 -16.08
C PRO A 62 -7.87 -4.01 -15.04
N ARG A 63 -9.11 -3.77 -14.60
CA ARG A 63 -9.40 -2.83 -13.51
C ARG A 63 -9.56 -3.50 -12.17
N VAL A 64 -9.60 -4.83 -12.16
CA VAL A 64 -9.57 -5.65 -10.96
C VAL A 64 -8.54 -6.76 -11.11
N LEU A 65 -7.90 -7.11 -10.00
CA LEU A 65 -7.13 -8.35 -9.85
C LEU A 65 -7.48 -8.98 -8.51
N THR A 66 -7.62 -10.30 -8.50
CA THR A 66 -7.88 -11.05 -7.27
C THR A 66 -6.67 -11.90 -6.94
N TYR A 67 -6.21 -11.82 -5.70
CA TYR A 67 -5.08 -12.57 -5.19
C TYR A 67 -5.60 -13.57 -4.15
N VAL A 68 -5.28 -14.85 -4.32
CA VAL A 68 -5.67 -15.91 -3.40
C VAL A 68 -4.42 -16.55 -2.81
N HIS A 69 -4.39 -16.71 -1.49
CA HIS A 69 -3.27 -17.26 -0.75
C HIS A 69 -2.98 -18.69 -1.21
N LYS A 70 -1.70 -18.98 -1.47
CA LYS A 70 -1.23 -20.31 -1.86
C LYS A 70 -1.24 -21.20 -0.63
N HIS A 71 -2.27 -22.01 -0.49
CA HIS A 71 -2.43 -22.92 0.63
C HIS A 71 -2.99 -24.27 0.14
N PRO A 72 -2.52 -25.43 0.65
CA PRO A 72 -2.99 -26.74 0.19
C PRO A 72 -4.50 -26.97 0.35
N GLN A 73 -5.14 -26.22 1.25
CA GLN A 73 -6.59 -26.32 1.49
C GLN A 73 -7.40 -25.24 0.76
N ILE A 74 -6.77 -24.33 0.01
CA ILE A 74 -7.42 -23.23 -0.70
C ILE A 74 -7.18 -23.39 -2.20
N HIS A 75 -8.24 -23.62 -2.95
CA HIS A 75 -8.21 -23.74 -4.40
C HIS A 75 -9.14 -22.71 -5.01
N ALA A 76 -8.64 -21.93 -5.96
CA ALA A 76 -9.43 -20.93 -6.66
C ALA A 76 -9.30 -21.10 -8.16
N HIS A 77 -10.42 -20.95 -8.87
CA HIS A 77 -10.47 -20.92 -10.33
C HIS A 77 -11.42 -19.83 -10.80
N ALA A 78 -11.11 -19.25 -11.96
CA ALA A 78 -12.00 -18.30 -12.61
C ALA A 78 -13.25 -19.01 -13.11
N VAL A 79 -14.40 -18.37 -12.93
CA VAL A 79 -15.69 -18.84 -13.45
C VAL A 79 -16.31 -17.73 -14.31
N PRO A 80 -16.92 -18.07 -15.46
CA PRO A 80 -17.59 -17.08 -16.27
C PRO A 80 -18.80 -16.51 -15.49
N GLY A 81 -18.93 -15.19 -15.49
CA GLY A 81 -20.18 -14.55 -15.09
C GLY A 81 -21.25 -14.71 -16.17
N PRO A 82 -22.51 -14.32 -15.92
CA PRO A 82 -23.55 -14.24 -16.96
C PRO A 82 -23.28 -13.11 -17.99
N TRP A 83 -22.19 -12.36 -17.81
CA TRP A 83 -21.76 -11.27 -18.67
C TRP A 83 -20.63 -11.70 -19.60
N ALA A 84 -20.50 -11.01 -20.73
CA ALA A 84 -19.33 -11.13 -21.59
C ALA A 84 -18.04 -10.74 -20.85
N GLU A 85 -16.89 -11.19 -21.34
CA GLU A 85 -15.57 -10.89 -20.78
C GLU A 85 -15.43 -9.38 -20.49
N ASN A 86 -15.22 -9.03 -19.22
CA ASN A 86 -15.29 -7.65 -18.74
C ASN A 86 -14.13 -7.33 -17.79
N ARG A 87 -13.32 -6.33 -18.16
CA ARG A 87 -12.15 -5.87 -17.40
C ARG A 87 -12.47 -5.29 -16.02
N ASP A 88 -13.73 -4.94 -15.77
CA ASP A 88 -14.22 -4.25 -14.57
C ASP A 88 -14.77 -5.20 -13.49
N ILE A 89 -15.00 -6.47 -13.82
CA ILE A 89 -15.62 -7.44 -12.91
C ILE A 89 -15.01 -8.83 -13.09
N HIS A 90 -14.65 -9.47 -11.98
CA HIS A 90 -14.07 -10.82 -11.98
C HIS A 90 -14.75 -11.72 -10.97
N MET A 91 -15.14 -12.91 -11.38
CA MET A 91 -15.71 -13.92 -10.50
C MET A 91 -14.76 -15.12 -10.34
N LEU A 92 -14.49 -15.50 -9.09
CA LEU A 92 -13.78 -16.73 -8.77
C LEU A 92 -14.66 -17.65 -7.95
N HIS A 93 -14.55 -18.94 -8.19
CA HIS A 93 -15.02 -19.97 -7.29
C HIS A 93 -13.83 -20.45 -6.44
N ILE A 94 -14.02 -20.44 -5.13
CA ILE A 94 -13.00 -20.74 -4.13
C ILE A 94 -13.51 -21.88 -3.25
N GLN A 95 -12.74 -22.97 -3.23
CA GLN A 95 -12.91 -24.06 -2.29
C GLN A 95 -11.85 -23.94 -1.19
N ALA A 96 -12.30 -23.78 0.06
CA ALA A 96 -11.42 -23.58 1.21
C ALA A 96 -11.91 -24.40 2.41
N TRP A 97 -11.08 -25.30 2.96
CA TRP A 97 -11.44 -26.15 4.11
C TRP A 97 -12.75 -26.95 3.93
N GLY A 98 -13.04 -27.41 2.70
CA GLY A 98 -14.27 -28.13 2.37
C GLY A 98 -15.50 -27.23 2.15
N LEU A 99 -15.37 -25.93 2.39
CA LEU A 99 -16.41 -24.93 2.10
C LEU A 99 -16.26 -24.41 0.67
N GLN A 100 -17.38 -24.05 0.06
CA GLN A 100 -17.44 -23.44 -1.27
C GLN A 100 -17.88 -21.97 -1.13
N LEU A 101 -17.18 -21.07 -1.80
CA LEU A 101 -17.44 -19.62 -1.81
C LEU A 101 -17.23 -19.08 -3.22
N GLN A 102 -18.19 -18.31 -3.72
CA GLN A 102 -17.96 -17.46 -4.88
C GLN A 102 -17.50 -16.08 -4.42
N THR A 103 -16.58 -15.48 -5.16
CA THR A 103 -16.14 -14.10 -4.94
C THR A 103 -16.34 -13.30 -6.20
N VAL A 104 -16.85 -12.08 -6.06
CA VAL A 104 -16.96 -11.12 -7.15
C VAL A 104 -16.18 -9.87 -6.78
N ASN A 105 -15.13 -9.61 -7.54
CA ASN A 105 -14.32 -8.41 -7.44
C ASN A 105 -14.74 -7.42 -8.52
N ILE A 106 -15.18 -6.23 -8.13
CA ILE A 106 -15.71 -5.23 -9.06
C ILE A 106 -15.03 -3.86 -8.91
N TYR A 107 -14.79 -3.21 -10.04
CA TYR A 107 -14.50 -1.79 -10.11
C TYR A 107 -15.52 -1.15 -11.06
N ASN A 108 -16.43 -0.36 -10.52
CA ASN A 108 -17.40 0.36 -11.33
C ASN A 108 -16.86 1.76 -11.62
N ALA A 109 -16.50 2.02 -12.87
CA ALA A 109 -15.97 3.31 -13.27
C ALA A 109 -17.00 4.45 -13.05
N PRO A 110 -16.59 5.57 -12.44
CA PRO A 110 -17.49 6.70 -12.20
C PRO A 110 -17.86 7.41 -13.51
N PRO A 111 -18.92 8.25 -13.52
CA PRO A 111 -19.27 9.08 -14.67
C PRO A 111 -18.06 9.91 -15.16
N GLY A 112 -17.85 9.92 -16.48
CA GLY A 112 -16.73 10.63 -17.12
C GLY A 112 -15.42 9.83 -17.23
N ALA A 113 -15.33 8.66 -16.62
CA ALA A 113 -14.25 7.71 -16.90
C ALA A 113 -14.55 6.89 -18.16
N GLU A 114 -13.53 6.19 -18.67
CA GLU A 114 -13.70 5.20 -19.75
C GLU A 114 -14.63 4.07 -19.27
N ASP A 115 -15.53 3.59 -20.12
CA ASP A 115 -16.44 2.48 -19.84
C ASP A 115 -17.24 2.64 -18.51
N PRO A 116 -17.92 3.78 -18.26
CA PRO A 116 -18.56 4.05 -16.98
C PRO A 116 -19.78 3.14 -16.75
N GLY A 117 -19.99 2.69 -15.51
CA GLY A 117 -21.19 1.93 -15.14
C GLY A 117 -21.21 0.46 -15.58
N GLN A 118 -20.22 -0.02 -16.35
CA GLN A 118 -20.22 -1.37 -16.92
C GLN A 118 -20.27 -2.46 -15.85
N GLY A 119 -19.45 -2.33 -14.79
CA GLY A 119 -19.42 -3.31 -13.71
C GLY A 119 -20.78 -3.47 -13.02
N VAL A 120 -21.43 -2.36 -12.66
CA VAL A 120 -22.73 -2.41 -11.97
C VAL A 120 -23.84 -2.87 -12.92
N GLY A 121 -23.80 -2.48 -14.19
CA GLY A 121 -24.73 -2.99 -15.19
C GLY A 121 -24.74 -4.51 -15.28
N CYS A 122 -23.56 -5.14 -15.24
CA CYS A 122 -23.43 -6.60 -15.17
C CYS A 122 -24.12 -7.20 -13.94
N LEU A 123 -23.91 -6.63 -12.76
CA LEU A 123 -24.55 -7.12 -11.52
C LEU A 123 -26.07 -7.02 -11.58
N LEU A 124 -26.62 -5.88 -12.02
CA LEU A 124 -28.08 -5.67 -12.04
C LEU A 124 -28.81 -6.64 -12.99
N SER A 125 -28.13 -7.15 -14.01
CA SER A 125 -28.65 -8.18 -14.92
C SER A 125 -28.50 -9.62 -14.42
N TRP A 126 -27.79 -9.83 -13.32
CA TRP A 126 -27.41 -11.16 -12.84
C TRP A 126 -28.39 -11.71 -11.80
N SER A 127 -28.89 -12.93 -12.06
CA SER A 127 -29.55 -13.78 -11.07
C SER A 127 -28.52 -14.54 -10.24
N VAL A 128 -28.36 -14.15 -8.98
CA VAL A 128 -27.32 -14.71 -8.09
C VAL A 128 -27.64 -16.17 -7.72
N PRO A 129 -26.67 -17.10 -7.85
CA PRO A 129 -26.86 -18.50 -7.47
C PRO A 129 -26.93 -18.67 -5.93
N ALA A 130 -27.53 -19.77 -5.46
CA ALA A 130 -27.69 -20.08 -4.03
C ALA A 130 -26.40 -20.48 -3.28
N LEU A 131 -25.22 -20.21 -3.84
CA LEU A 131 -23.94 -20.45 -3.18
C LEU A 131 -23.56 -19.25 -2.31
N PRO A 132 -22.79 -19.45 -1.22
CA PRO A 132 -22.18 -18.34 -0.49
C PRO A 132 -21.41 -17.45 -1.47
N LEU A 133 -21.69 -16.15 -1.46
CA LEU A 133 -21.12 -15.17 -2.38
C LEU A 133 -20.57 -13.97 -1.61
N LEU A 134 -19.29 -13.67 -1.82
CA LEU A 134 -18.64 -12.44 -1.37
C LEU A 134 -18.54 -11.47 -2.55
N LEU A 135 -19.43 -10.47 -2.58
CA LEU A 135 -19.32 -9.32 -3.49
C LEU A 135 -18.52 -8.21 -2.81
N ALA A 136 -17.45 -7.76 -3.45
CA ALA A 136 -16.61 -6.71 -2.92
C ALA A 136 -15.98 -5.89 -4.05
N GLY A 137 -15.86 -4.58 -3.87
CA GLY A 137 -15.30 -3.73 -4.90
C GLY A 137 -15.44 -2.24 -4.64
N ASP A 138 -14.92 -1.45 -5.58
CA ASP A 138 -15.14 -0.02 -5.63
C ASP A 138 -16.29 0.25 -6.59
N LEU A 139 -17.50 0.29 -6.03
CA LEU A 139 -18.72 0.47 -6.80
C LEU A 139 -18.91 1.93 -7.26
N ASN A 140 -18.19 2.90 -6.68
CA ASN A 140 -18.44 4.33 -6.90
C ASN A 140 -19.94 4.72 -6.82
N ILE A 141 -20.74 3.97 -6.06
CA ILE A 141 -22.16 4.24 -5.80
C ILE A 141 -22.27 4.90 -4.43
N LYS A 142 -22.89 6.08 -4.40
CA LYS A 142 -23.18 6.81 -3.16
C LYS A 142 -24.61 6.52 -2.73
N HIS A 143 -24.83 6.23 -1.45
CA HIS A 143 -26.15 6.08 -0.84
C HIS A 143 -26.06 6.29 0.67
N PRO A 144 -27.06 6.91 1.33
CA PRO A 144 -27.07 7.13 2.78
C PRO A 144 -26.87 5.87 3.65
N VAL A 145 -27.27 4.69 3.15
CA VAL A 145 -27.17 3.40 3.88
C VAL A 145 -25.73 3.03 4.23
N TRP A 146 -24.78 3.26 3.33
CA TRP A 146 -23.36 2.96 3.55
C TRP A 146 -22.46 4.20 3.58
N GLN A 147 -22.99 5.37 3.21
CA GLN A 147 -22.32 6.66 3.31
C GLN A 147 -23.31 7.73 3.81
N PRO A 148 -23.52 7.82 5.14
CA PRO A 148 -24.39 8.82 5.75
C PRO A 148 -24.14 10.26 5.27
N GLY A 149 -25.22 11.02 5.10
CA GLY A 149 -25.16 12.44 4.70
C GLY A 149 -24.89 12.71 3.21
N VAL A 150 -24.76 11.67 2.38
CA VAL A 150 -24.53 11.81 0.94
C VAL A 150 -25.78 11.43 0.13
N PRO A 151 -26.23 12.25 -0.84
CA PRO A 151 -27.40 11.90 -1.65
C PRO A 151 -27.14 10.66 -2.52
N PRO A 152 -28.19 9.87 -2.82
CA PRO A 152 -28.07 8.68 -3.64
C PRO A 152 -27.60 9.01 -5.06
N SER A 153 -26.65 8.23 -5.57
CA SER A 153 -26.18 8.30 -6.96
C SER A 153 -27.12 7.55 -7.92
N ARG A 154 -26.95 7.74 -9.24
CA ARG A 154 -27.80 7.16 -10.30
C ARG A 154 -28.10 5.66 -10.13
N TRP A 155 -27.09 4.87 -9.75
CA TRP A 155 -27.21 3.41 -9.62
C TRP A 155 -27.53 2.95 -8.20
N ALA A 156 -27.72 3.86 -7.25
CA ALA A 156 -27.85 3.53 -5.84
C ALA A 156 -29.13 2.74 -5.52
N GLU A 157 -30.29 3.23 -5.95
CA GLU A 157 -31.55 2.56 -5.68
C GLU A 157 -31.66 1.22 -6.42
N PRO A 158 -31.36 1.12 -7.73
CA PRO A 158 -31.37 -0.18 -8.42
C PRO A 158 -30.42 -1.20 -7.77
N PHE A 159 -29.23 -0.76 -7.34
CA PHE A 159 -28.27 -1.63 -6.67
C PHE A 159 -28.77 -2.06 -5.29
N LEU A 160 -29.33 -1.14 -4.49
CA LEU A 160 -29.90 -1.48 -3.18
C LEU A 160 -31.04 -2.50 -3.32
N GLN A 161 -31.98 -2.26 -4.24
CA GLN A 161 -33.07 -3.21 -4.53
C GLN A 161 -32.53 -4.58 -4.97
N TRP A 162 -31.52 -4.61 -5.84
CA TRP A 162 -30.87 -5.85 -6.24
C TRP A 162 -30.22 -6.58 -5.05
N THR A 163 -29.52 -5.86 -4.17
CA THR A 163 -28.93 -6.47 -2.97
C THR A 163 -29.97 -7.04 -2.02
N MET A 164 -31.10 -6.35 -1.85
CA MET A 164 -32.22 -6.82 -1.03
C MET A 164 -32.88 -8.06 -1.64
N ASN A 165 -33.12 -8.07 -2.95
CA ASN A 165 -33.73 -9.20 -3.66
C ASN A 165 -32.93 -10.50 -3.51
N PHE A 166 -31.60 -10.41 -3.41
CA PHE A 166 -30.70 -11.55 -3.23
C PHE A 166 -30.16 -11.70 -1.80
N ASN A 167 -30.79 -11.02 -0.81
CA ASN A 167 -30.46 -11.12 0.61
C ASN A 167 -28.98 -10.85 0.94
N PHE A 168 -28.32 -9.93 0.25
CA PHE A 168 -26.96 -9.53 0.61
C PHE A 168 -26.95 -8.82 1.96
N THR A 169 -25.96 -9.16 2.78
CA THR A 169 -25.66 -8.44 4.02
C THR A 169 -24.44 -7.57 3.82
N LEU A 170 -24.53 -6.30 4.17
CA LEU A 170 -23.37 -5.39 4.17
C LEU A 170 -22.42 -5.80 5.31
N THR A 171 -21.18 -6.13 4.96
CA THR A 171 -20.17 -6.62 5.92
C THR A 171 -19.19 -5.55 6.40
N MET A 172 -19.19 -4.36 5.78
CA MET A 172 -18.38 -3.22 6.19
C MET A 172 -19.24 -2.22 6.95
N ASP A 173 -18.70 -1.62 8.00
CA ASP A 173 -19.38 -0.52 8.69
C ASP A 173 -19.59 0.65 7.71
N PRO A 174 -20.73 1.37 7.78
CA PRO A 174 -20.93 2.61 7.02
C PRO A 174 -19.74 3.57 7.19
N ASP A 175 -19.43 4.33 6.13
CA ASP A 175 -18.26 5.20 6.01
C ASP A 175 -16.87 4.54 6.06
N THR A 176 -16.77 3.20 6.10
CA THR A 176 -15.46 2.53 6.01
C THR A 176 -14.81 2.79 4.63
N PRO A 177 -13.66 3.48 4.54
CA PRO A 177 -13.05 3.81 3.25
C PRO A 177 -12.43 2.58 2.57
N THR A 178 -12.80 2.31 1.32
CA THR A 178 -12.15 1.28 0.46
C THR A 178 -10.80 1.73 -0.12
N ARG A 179 -10.50 3.03 -0.05
CA ARG A 179 -9.14 3.57 -0.24
C ARG A 179 -8.48 3.75 1.11
N THR A 180 -7.79 2.72 1.61
CA THR A 180 -6.93 2.88 2.81
C THR A 180 -5.67 3.69 2.54
N ILE A 181 -5.45 4.14 1.30
CA ILE A 181 -4.52 5.25 1.03
C ILE A 181 -5.34 6.53 1.09
N GLN A 182 -5.74 6.94 2.30
CA GLN A 182 -5.79 8.37 2.52
C GLN A 182 -4.40 8.86 2.14
N ARG A 183 -4.27 9.62 1.05
CA ARG A 183 -3.03 10.30 0.63
C ARG A 183 -2.40 11.17 1.74
N ARG A 184 -3.01 11.22 2.92
CA ARG A 184 -2.73 12.10 4.03
C ARG A 184 -2.37 11.39 5.33
N ARG A 185 -2.67 10.09 5.51
CA ARG A 185 -2.42 9.38 6.77
C ARG A 185 -1.88 7.97 6.48
N ALA A 186 -0.72 7.63 7.03
CA ALA A 186 -0.18 6.27 6.99
C ALA A 186 0.34 5.88 8.38
N ARG A 187 0.06 4.64 8.78
CA ARG A 187 0.62 4.01 9.98
C ARG A 187 1.61 2.95 9.51
N LEU A 188 2.87 3.10 9.89
CA LEU A 188 3.97 2.20 9.56
C LEU A 188 4.47 1.60 10.88
N GLY A 189 4.68 0.29 10.95
CA GLY A 189 5.18 -0.35 12.15
C GLY A 189 6.11 -1.50 11.81
N TYR A 190 7.26 -1.56 12.48
CA TYR A 190 8.13 -2.71 12.60
C TYR A 190 8.17 -3.12 14.08
N ALA A 191 8.74 -4.29 14.40
CA ALA A 191 8.62 -4.93 15.72
C ALA A 191 8.90 -4.00 16.92
N ASP A 192 9.79 -3.02 16.77
CA ASP A 192 10.16 -2.00 17.74
C ASP A 192 9.86 -0.56 17.30
N ASP A 193 9.93 -0.27 15.99
CA ASP A 193 9.74 1.07 15.44
C ASP A 193 8.31 1.31 14.93
N LEU A 194 7.58 2.24 15.56
CA LEU A 194 6.28 2.73 15.09
C LEU A 194 6.41 4.13 14.46
N GLY A 195 5.75 4.35 13.33
CA GLY A 195 5.71 5.63 12.61
C GLY A 195 4.29 6.05 12.23
N LEU A 196 3.92 7.28 12.58
CA LEU A 196 2.74 7.97 12.06
C LEU A 196 3.17 9.01 11.03
N LEU A 197 2.58 8.95 9.83
CA LEU A 197 2.84 9.90 8.76
C LEU A 197 1.57 10.66 8.41
N SER A 198 1.64 11.98 8.52
CA SER A 198 0.60 12.90 8.05
C SER A 198 1.12 13.78 6.92
N ALA A 199 0.32 13.91 5.85
CA ALA A 199 0.64 14.75 4.70
C ALA A 199 -0.51 15.71 4.38
N GLY A 200 -0.18 17.00 4.23
CA GLY A 200 -1.14 18.07 4.08
C GLY A 200 -0.49 19.38 3.63
N THR A 201 -1.28 20.44 3.58
CA THR A 201 -0.88 21.75 3.03
C THR A 201 -0.18 22.66 4.02
N THR A 202 -0.30 22.38 5.32
CA THR A 202 0.31 23.13 6.44
C THR A 202 0.94 22.15 7.43
N LEU A 203 1.97 22.59 8.17
CA LEU A 203 2.62 21.75 9.18
C LEU A 203 1.71 21.58 10.40
N GLU A 204 1.04 22.67 10.77
CA GLU A 204 0.12 22.77 11.90
C GLU A 204 -1.11 21.86 11.69
N GLY A 205 -1.67 21.82 10.47
CA GLY A 205 -2.77 20.91 10.15
C GLY A 205 -2.35 19.43 10.19
N ASN A 206 -1.10 19.13 9.84
CA ASN A 206 -0.57 17.78 9.97
C ASN A 206 -0.39 17.39 11.44
N VAL A 207 0.05 18.32 12.30
CA VAL A 207 0.16 18.09 13.75
C VAL A 207 -1.20 17.72 14.34
N VAL A 208 -2.26 18.49 14.05
CA VAL A 208 -3.62 18.18 14.52
C VAL A 208 -4.06 16.78 14.09
N THR A 209 -3.82 16.44 12.82
CA THR A 209 -4.10 15.10 12.30
C THR A 209 -3.34 14.01 13.05
N LEU A 210 -2.06 14.22 13.35
CA LEU A 210 -1.25 13.26 14.09
C LEU A 210 -1.71 13.09 15.54
N GLN A 211 -2.20 14.16 16.18
CA GLN A 211 -2.76 14.10 17.54
C GLN A 211 -4.01 13.23 17.57
N GLU A 212 -4.92 13.39 16.60
CA GLU A 212 -6.10 12.53 16.46
C GLU A 212 -5.72 11.07 16.21
N ASP A 213 -4.77 10.83 15.31
CA ASP A 213 -4.31 9.47 15.00
C ASP A 213 -3.63 8.80 16.19
N PHE A 214 -2.84 9.57 16.95
CA PHE A 214 -2.20 9.11 18.17
C PHE A 214 -3.24 8.78 19.24
N LYS A 215 -4.30 9.58 19.41
CA LYS A 215 -5.37 9.29 20.37
C LYS A 215 -5.99 7.91 20.13
N LEU A 216 -6.38 7.64 18.88
CA LEU A 216 -6.92 6.33 18.49
C LEU A 216 -5.92 5.19 18.73
N LEU A 217 -4.64 5.46 18.51
CA LEU A 217 -3.57 4.49 18.70
C LEU A 217 -3.28 4.24 20.19
N ASN A 218 -3.35 5.27 21.02
CA ASN A 218 -3.18 5.22 22.47
C ASN A 218 -4.33 4.47 23.13
N ASP A 219 -5.56 4.69 22.67
CA ASP A 219 -6.74 3.94 23.12
C ASP A 219 -6.62 2.45 22.79
N TRP A 220 -6.14 2.13 21.59
CA TRP A 220 -5.87 0.74 21.19
C TRP A 220 -4.72 0.12 22.01
N ALA A 221 -3.58 0.81 22.10
CA ALA A 221 -2.42 0.33 22.85
C ALA A 221 -2.76 0.06 24.32
N SER A 222 -3.52 0.96 24.95
CA SER A 222 -3.98 0.81 26.34
C SER A 222 -4.86 -0.44 26.52
N LYS A 223 -5.73 -0.75 25.55
CA LYS A 223 -6.55 -1.98 25.57
C LYS A 223 -5.71 -3.25 25.46
N GLU A 224 -4.62 -3.20 24.70
CA GLU A 224 -3.67 -4.31 24.54
C GLU A 224 -2.59 -4.35 25.64
N GLY A 225 -2.66 -3.47 26.64
CA GLY A 225 -1.66 -3.38 27.72
C GLY A 225 -0.30 -2.82 27.28
N LEU A 226 -0.25 -2.13 26.13
CA LEU A 226 0.94 -1.48 25.58
C LEU A 226 1.03 -0.02 26.04
N THR A 227 2.26 0.47 26.18
CA THR A 227 2.55 1.88 26.52
C THR A 227 3.58 2.45 25.55
N PHE A 228 3.54 3.76 25.33
CA PHE A 228 4.48 4.46 24.46
C PHE A 228 5.63 5.09 25.27
N ASP A 229 6.85 4.94 24.77
CA ASP A 229 8.04 5.60 25.31
C ASP A 229 8.16 7.01 24.71
N PHE A 230 7.61 8.01 25.40
CA PHE A 230 7.64 9.41 24.95
C PHE A 230 9.05 9.99 24.88
N ALA A 231 10.01 9.46 25.65
CA ALA A 231 11.40 9.92 25.61
C ALA A 231 12.10 9.50 24.31
N LYS A 232 11.65 8.41 23.68
CA LYS A 232 12.11 7.96 22.35
C LYS A 232 11.22 8.41 21.21
N THR A 233 10.07 9.01 21.50
CA THR A 233 9.16 9.46 20.45
C THR A 233 9.68 10.76 19.83
N GLU A 234 9.80 10.78 18.51
CA GLU A 234 10.34 11.90 17.77
C GLU A 234 9.37 12.38 16.69
N ILE A 235 9.34 13.68 16.44
CA ILE A 235 8.59 14.28 15.32
C ILE A 235 9.54 15.02 14.39
N ALA A 236 9.36 14.80 13.08
CA ALA A 236 10.08 15.49 12.03
C ALA A 236 9.10 16.00 10.97
N HIS A 237 9.28 17.27 10.58
CA HIS A 237 8.49 17.90 9.53
C HIS A 237 9.25 17.85 8.20
N PHE A 238 8.62 17.28 7.17
CA PHE A 238 9.17 17.26 5.81
C PHE A 238 8.51 18.33 4.94
N THR A 239 9.29 19.30 4.48
CA THR A 239 8.79 20.36 3.60
C THR A 239 9.91 20.98 2.76
N ARG A 240 9.58 21.30 1.51
CA ARG A 240 10.46 22.07 0.62
C ARG A 240 10.26 23.58 0.74
N ARG A 241 9.25 24.03 1.50
CA ARG A 241 9.00 25.46 1.72
C ARG A 241 10.14 26.07 2.53
N ARG A 242 10.53 27.30 2.17
CA ARG A 242 11.50 28.10 2.94
C ARG A 242 10.83 28.69 4.17
N THR A 243 10.46 27.83 5.11
CA THR A 243 9.84 28.22 6.39
C THR A 243 10.68 27.74 7.56
N LEU A 244 10.77 28.58 8.58
CA LEU A 244 11.33 28.23 9.88
C LEU A 244 10.28 27.62 10.82
N SER A 245 9.00 27.61 10.44
CA SER A 245 7.94 26.95 11.22
C SER A 245 8.33 25.49 11.47
N ASN A 246 8.26 25.08 12.73
CA ASN A 246 8.65 23.75 13.17
C ASN A 246 7.82 23.39 14.41
N PRO A 247 6.49 23.23 14.26
CA PRO A 247 5.59 23.09 15.39
C PRO A 247 5.89 21.80 16.15
N SER A 248 5.89 21.88 17.48
CA SER A 248 5.85 20.73 18.37
C SER A 248 4.48 20.04 18.30
N ILE A 249 4.38 18.84 18.87
CA ILE A 249 3.12 18.11 19.01
C ILE A 249 2.87 17.81 20.47
N ASP A 250 1.63 18.04 20.92
CA ASP A 250 1.19 17.72 22.27
C ASP A 250 0.33 16.46 22.21
N LEU A 251 0.79 15.38 22.85
CA LEU A 251 0.12 14.09 22.85
C LEU A 251 -0.64 13.89 24.17
N GLU A 252 -1.95 13.78 24.07
CA GLU A 252 -2.82 13.54 25.22
C GLU A 252 -2.85 12.04 25.58
N THR A 253 -2.62 11.74 26.86
CA THR A 253 -2.72 10.38 27.40
C THR A 253 -3.45 10.39 28.74
N THR A 254 -3.79 9.21 29.25
CA THR A 254 -4.35 9.04 30.61
C THR A 254 -3.40 9.52 31.72
N SER A 255 -2.09 9.55 31.48
CA SER A 255 -1.08 10.06 32.42
C SER A 255 -0.79 11.56 32.28
N GLY A 256 -1.46 12.25 31.35
CA GLY A 256 -1.30 13.68 31.08
C GLY A 256 -0.85 13.98 29.65
N THR A 257 -0.51 15.25 29.41
CA THR A 257 -0.07 15.75 28.10
C THR A 257 1.46 15.67 27.98
N HIS A 258 1.93 15.01 26.92
CA HIS A 258 3.35 14.89 26.59
C HIS A 258 3.69 15.76 25.38
N SER A 259 4.44 16.84 25.60
CA SER A 259 4.88 17.75 24.54
C SER A 259 6.18 17.27 23.90
N ILE A 260 6.11 16.88 22.63
CA ILE A 260 7.25 16.42 21.85
C ILE A 260 7.75 17.55 20.96
N THR A 261 8.96 18.01 21.22
CA THR A 261 9.60 19.05 20.41
C THR A 261 10.06 18.50 19.07
N ALA A 262 9.72 19.19 17.99
CA ALA A 262 10.16 18.80 16.66
C ALA A 262 11.67 18.87 16.50
N LYS A 263 12.22 17.86 15.79
CA LYS A 263 13.62 17.85 15.36
C LYS A 263 13.99 19.17 14.70
N ALA A 264 15.17 19.70 15.05
CA ALA A 264 15.62 20.99 14.54
C ALA A 264 15.57 21.02 13.00
N VAL A 265 15.25 22.19 12.42
CA VAL A 265 15.02 22.38 10.97
C VAL A 265 16.14 21.82 10.08
N LYS A 266 17.39 21.87 10.55
CA LYS A 266 18.60 21.39 9.83
C LYS A 266 19.07 19.99 10.25
N SER A 267 18.32 19.31 11.11
CA SER A 267 18.63 17.95 11.57
C SER A 267 18.00 16.90 10.67
N SER A 268 18.38 15.64 10.91
CA SER A 268 17.79 14.46 10.27
C SER A 268 17.23 13.56 11.34
N ILE A 269 16.10 12.92 11.05
CA ILE A 269 15.55 11.82 11.85
C ILE A 269 16.04 10.50 11.26
N ARG A 270 16.25 9.49 12.12
CA ARG A 270 16.60 8.14 11.68
C ARG A 270 15.38 7.25 11.86
N TYR A 271 14.94 6.60 10.78
CA TYR A 271 13.82 5.66 10.81
C TYR A 271 14.19 4.42 10.02
N LEU A 272 14.09 3.22 10.61
CA LEU A 272 14.47 1.94 9.98
C LEU A 272 15.87 1.98 9.34
N GLY A 273 16.84 2.58 10.03
CA GLY A 273 18.20 2.71 9.52
C GLY A 273 18.45 3.82 8.48
N ILE A 274 17.41 4.48 7.98
CA ILE A 274 17.50 5.52 6.95
C ILE A 274 17.46 6.91 7.59
N TRP A 275 18.36 7.80 7.15
CA TRP A 275 18.37 9.19 7.61
C TRP A 275 17.52 10.09 6.70
N LEU A 276 16.46 10.67 7.27
CA LEU A 276 15.51 11.54 6.59
C LEU A 276 15.72 12.98 7.05
N ASP A 277 16.11 13.86 6.12
CA ASP A 277 16.18 15.30 6.36
C ASP A 277 14.89 16.01 5.96
N ARG A 278 14.70 17.25 6.44
CA ARG A 278 13.51 18.07 6.17
C ARG A 278 13.14 18.21 4.69
N LYS A 279 14.10 18.21 3.77
CA LYS A 279 13.85 18.34 2.33
C LYS A 279 13.75 16.99 1.62
N LEU A 280 13.95 15.89 2.36
CA LEU A 280 14.14 14.55 1.82
C LEU A 280 15.24 14.54 0.75
N SER A 281 16.38 15.18 1.04
CA SER A 281 17.55 15.18 0.14
C SER A 281 18.41 13.93 0.27
N PHE A 282 18.28 13.19 1.38
CA PHE A 282 19.03 11.98 1.71
C PHE A 282 20.56 12.18 1.80
N LYS A 283 21.04 13.44 1.80
CA LYS A 283 22.47 13.76 1.83
C LYS A 283 23.17 13.13 3.05
N LYS A 284 22.57 13.28 4.24
CA LYS A 284 23.11 12.70 5.48
C LYS A 284 23.16 11.17 5.41
N HIS A 285 22.15 10.54 4.81
CA HIS A 285 22.08 9.10 4.63
C HIS A 285 23.22 8.61 3.73
N VAL A 286 23.35 9.20 2.55
CA VAL A 286 24.39 8.86 1.57
C VAL A 286 25.79 9.06 2.14
N GLU A 287 26.06 10.17 2.83
CA GLU A 287 27.34 10.41 3.50
C GLU A 287 27.65 9.34 4.56
N THR A 288 26.64 8.96 5.35
CA THR A 288 26.78 7.95 6.40
C THR A 288 27.03 6.56 5.79
N MET A 289 26.30 6.17 4.75
CA MET A 289 26.47 4.88 4.08
C MET A 289 27.80 4.81 3.32
N ALA A 290 28.23 5.89 2.65
CA ALA A 290 29.53 5.96 1.99
C ALA A 290 30.69 5.84 2.99
N ALA A 291 30.59 6.47 4.16
CA ALA A 291 31.60 6.34 5.21
C ALA A 291 31.69 4.89 5.74
N LYS A 292 30.54 4.23 5.99
CA LYS A 292 30.50 2.82 6.39
C LYS A 292 31.03 1.89 5.30
N ALA A 293 30.62 2.08 4.05
CA ALA A 293 31.10 1.30 2.92
C ALA A 293 32.62 1.40 2.76
N ARG A 294 33.19 2.60 3.00
CA ARG A 294 34.65 2.80 3.02
C ARG A 294 35.34 2.04 4.15
N GLN A 295 34.75 1.97 5.34
CA GLN A 295 35.29 1.16 6.43
C GLN A 295 35.32 -0.33 6.06
N VAL A 296 34.22 -0.84 5.48
CA VAL A 296 34.15 -2.22 4.98
C VAL A 296 35.18 -2.47 3.88
N SER A 297 35.32 -1.55 2.92
CA SER A 297 36.32 -1.70 1.85
C SER A 297 37.75 -1.71 2.39
N ASN A 298 38.04 -0.91 3.42
CA ASN A 298 39.35 -0.91 4.07
C ASN A 298 39.64 -2.25 4.77
N GLY A 299 38.62 -2.88 5.36
CA GLY A 299 38.72 -4.25 5.90
C GLY A 299 39.05 -5.28 4.81
N ILE A 300 38.34 -5.22 3.67
CA ILE A 300 38.62 -6.11 2.52
C ILE A 300 40.02 -5.85 1.95
N ARG A 301 40.48 -4.60 1.92
CA ARG A 301 41.82 -4.23 1.46
C ARG A 301 42.93 -4.90 2.28
N ALA A 302 42.70 -5.14 3.58
CA ALA A 302 43.66 -5.89 4.40
C ALA A 302 43.85 -7.34 3.91
N LEU A 303 42.83 -7.91 3.25
CA LEU A 303 42.87 -9.26 2.67
C LEU A 303 43.43 -9.30 1.25
N SER A 304 43.64 -8.15 0.60
CA SER A 304 44.06 -8.07 -0.80
C SER A 304 45.58 -7.97 -0.97
N ASN A 305 46.36 -8.64 -0.13
CA ASN A 305 47.83 -8.67 -0.25
C ASN A 305 48.27 -9.48 -1.48
N THR A 306 49.31 -9.05 -2.19
CA THR A 306 49.77 -9.72 -3.43
C THR A 306 50.48 -11.05 -3.18
N ALA A 307 51.09 -11.26 -2.01
CA ALA A 307 51.85 -12.48 -1.71
C ALA A 307 51.02 -13.57 -1.00
N ARG A 308 50.04 -13.18 -0.18
CA ARG A 308 49.21 -14.10 0.63
C ARG A 308 47.74 -13.66 0.73
N GLY A 309 47.27 -12.84 -0.20
CA GLY A 309 45.90 -12.33 -0.17
C GLY A 309 44.88 -13.29 -0.76
N ALA A 310 43.61 -12.94 -0.55
CA ALA A 310 42.49 -13.69 -1.08
C ALA A 310 42.46 -13.64 -2.63
N PRO A 311 42.01 -14.71 -3.29
CA PRO A 311 41.75 -14.72 -4.73
C PRO A 311 40.88 -13.54 -5.19
N VAL A 312 41.20 -12.94 -6.34
CA VAL A 312 40.50 -11.76 -6.90
C VAL A 312 38.98 -11.98 -7.04
N GLN A 313 38.57 -13.19 -7.41
CA GLN A 313 37.15 -13.55 -7.53
C GLN A 313 36.42 -13.46 -6.18
N LEU A 314 37.05 -13.95 -5.10
CA LEU A 314 36.51 -13.84 -3.75
C LEU A 314 36.49 -12.39 -3.28
N LEU A 315 37.54 -11.60 -3.56
CA LEU A 315 37.55 -10.17 -3.25
C LEU A 315 36.41 -9.42 -3.96
N ARG A 316 36.17 -9.71 -5.25
CA ARG A 316 35.05 -9.13 -5.99
C ARG A 316 33.70 -9.51 -5.38
N GLN A 317 33.52 -10.79 -5.03
CA GLN A 317 32.31 -11.27 -4.36
C GLN A 317 32.12 -10.56 -3.01
N SER A 318 33.17 -10.43 -2.20
CA SER A 318 33.13 -9.69 -0.93
C SER A 318 32.78 -8.21 -1.12
N ILE A 319 33.31 -7.55 -2.16
CA ILE A 319 32.95 -6.16 -2.48
C ILE A 319 31.46 -6.07 -2.82
N GLN A 320 30.96 -6.95 -3.68
CA GLN A 320 29.54 -6.95 -4.06
C GLN A 320 28.62 -7.27 -2.87
N ALA A 321 28.99 -8.26 -2.05
CA ALA A 321 28.17 -8.71 -0.92
C ALA A 321 28.22 -7.76 0.28
N CYS A 322 29.36 -7.14 0.57
CA CYS A 322 29.56 -6.38 1.81
C CYS A 322 29.66 -4.87 1.61
N VAL A 323 30.28 -4.40 0.50
CA VAL A 323 30.44 -2.96 0.26
C VAL A 323 29.21 -2.39 -0.44
N LEU A 324 28.74 -3.03 -1.51
CA LEU A 324 27.56 -2.54 -2.25
C LEU A 324 26.28 -2.65 -1.42
N SER A 325 26.12 -3.72 -0.62
CA SER A 325 24.97 -3.87 0.28
C SER A 325 24.87 -2.73 1.31
N VAL A 326 26.01 -2.30 1.87
CA VAL A 326 26.08 -1.16 2.79
C VAL A 326 25.88 0.16 2.05
N LEU A 327 26.54 0.35 0.90
CA LEU A 327 26.50 1.60 0.14
C LEU A 327 25.09 1.90 -0.40
N CYS A 328 24.38 0.87 -0.88
CA CYS A 328 23.08 0.99 -1.51
C CYS A 328 21.90 0.80 -0.53
N TYR A 329 22.16 0.62 0.77
CA TYR A 329 21.11 0.42 1.75
C TYR A 329 20.10 1.58 1.76
N GLY A 330 18.82 1.28 1.56
CA GLY A 330 17.75 2.27 1.50
C GLY A 330 17.76 3.15 0.25
N ALA A 331 18.51 2.80 -0.80
CA ALA A 331 18.50 3.53 -2.07
C ALA A 331 17.11 3.52 -2.71
N GLU A 332 16.35 2.44 -2.54
CA GLU A 332 14.97 2.30 -2.99
C GLU A 332 14.01 3.37 -2.43
N ALA A 333 14.36 4.00 -1.29
CA ALA A 333 13.53 5.03 -0.68
C ALA A 333 13.54 6.37 -1.46
N TRP A 334 14.57 6.62 -2.27
CA TRP A 334 14.75 7.91 -2.94
C TRP A 334 15.16 7.82 -4.41
N TRP A 335 15.70 6.68 -4.86
CA TRP A 335 16.12 6.50 -6.24
C TRP A 335 14.91 6.27 -7.15
N PRO A 336 14.61 7.19 -8.09
CA PRO A 336 13.45 7.10 -8.97
C PRO A 336 13.59 6.04 -10.07
N GLY A 337 14.72 5.30 -10.12
CA GLY A 337 15.08 4.40 -11.22
C GLY A 337 16.08 5.04 -12.18
N ALA A 338 16.57 4.26 -13.15
CA ALA A 338 17.57 4.73 -14.11
C ALA A 338 17.03 5.78 -15.10
N THR A 339 15.71 5.83 -15.31
CA THR A 339 15.07 6.69 -16.31
C THR A 339 13.87 7.43 -15.74
N ARG A 340 13.57 8.62 -16.29
CA ARG A 340 12.32 9.36 -16.07
C ARG A 340 11.68 9.79 -17.39
N MET A 341 10.40 10.15 -17.31
CA MET A 341 9.64 10.69 -18.44
C MET A 341 9.74 12.21 -18.45
N GLU A 342 10.27 12.79 -19.52
CA GLU A 342 10.22 14.23 -19.77
C GLU A 342 9.66 14.49 -21.17
N LYS A 343 8.54 15.23 -21.26
CA LYS A 343 7.85 15.58 -22.53
C LYS A 343 7.62 14.36 -23.44
N GLY A 344 7.22 13.23 -22.86
CA GLY A 344 6.89 12.00 -23.60
C GLY A 344 8.09 11.16 -24.05
N LYS A 345 9.33 11.57 -23.75
CA LYS A 345 10.54 10.78 -24.01
C LYS A 345 11.10 10.20 -22.72
N GLU A 346 11.61 8.97 -22.82
CA GLU A 346 12.40 8.34 -21.76
C GLU A 346 13.80 8.95 -21.77
N ILE A 347 14.17 9.60 -20.68
CA ILE A 347 15.51 10.18 -20.47
C ILE A 347 16.15 9.53 -19.24
N SER A 348 17.48 9.45 -19.20
CA SER A 348 18.18 9.04 -17.99
C SER A 348 17.89 10.03 -16.85
N ASN A 349 17.77 9.53 -15.62
CA ASN A 349 17.57 10.39 -14.45
C ASN A 349 18.76 11.30 -14.15
#